data_AF-A0A425AFK8-F1
#
_entry.id   AF-A0A425AFK8-F1
#
_cell.length_a   1.000
_cell.length_b   1.000
_cell.length_c   1.000
_cell.angle_alpha   90.00
_cell.angle_beta   90.00
_cell.angle_gamma   90.00
#
_symmetry.space_group_name_H-M   'P 1'
#
loop_
_entity.id
_entity.type
_entity.pdbx_description
1 polymer ?
#
loop_
_entity_poly.entity_id
_entity_poly.type
_entity_poly.pdbx_seq_one_letter_code
_entity_poly.pdbx_strand_id
1 'polypeptide(L)'
;GKQLDRLKQRSEKVLAHPTPSKWLQKRLYDYRFFLAFAEQDAEAMKAALEPLFDKKTARMAAKETLSYFDFYLQPQIVTYAKIASMHGFDLGIDHEIAPRDLIVYDPLPADEYQDIFDFMKQYDLSYPYEYLQDWIDYYTFKTDKLVFGNAKRE
;
A
#
# COMPACT_ATOMS: atom_id res chain seq x y z
N GLY A 1 -6.11 7.57 -15.79
CA GLY A 1 -6.65 6.21 -16.04
C GLY A 1 -7.82 5.97 -15.11
N LYS A 2 -8.81 5.14 -15.47
CA LYS A 2 -10.14 5.07 -14.80
C LYS A 2 -10.11 5.00 -13.26
N GLN A 3 -9.13 4.31 -12.67
CA GLN A 3 -9.00 4.24 -11.20
C GLN A 3 -8.45 5.54 -10.59
N LEU A 4 -7.48 6.19 -11.23
CA LEU A 4 -6.96 7.51 -10.82
C LEU A 4 -8.07 8.57 -10.91
N ASP A 5 -8.90 8.55 -11.96
CA ASP A 5 -9.99 9.51 -12.11
C ASP A 5 -11.03 9.35 -10.99
N ARG A 6 -11.34 8.11 -10.62
CA ARG A 6 -12.20 7.81 -9.46
C ARG A 6 -11.57 8.20 -8.13
N LEU A 7 -10.25 8.07 -7.99
CA LEU A 7 -9.51 8.47 -6.80
C LEU A 7 -9.55 10.00 -6.64
N LYS A 8 -9.29 10.73 -7.74
CA LYS A 8 -9.40 12.19 -7.82
C LYS A 8 -10.77 12.67 -7.36
N GLN A 9 -11.84 12.20 -8.00
CA GLN A 9 -13.22 12.61 -7.67
C GLN A 9 -13.59 12.34 -6.21
N ARG A 10 -13.16 11.22 -5.64
CA ARG A 10 -13.43 10.90 -4.22
C ARG A 10 -12.65 11.83 -3.29
N SER A 11 -11.39 12.12 -3.62
CA SER A 11 -10.53 13.01 -2.84
C SER A 11 -11.06 14.45 -2.85
N GLU A 12 -11.45 14.97 -4.02
CA GLU A 12 -12.07 16.28 -4.16
C GLU A 12 -13.34 16.42 -3.32
N LYS A 13 -14.24 15.41 -3.36
CA LYS A 13 -15.48 15.41 -2.55
C LYS A 13 -15.19 15.46 -1.05
N VAL A 14 -14.17 14.75 -0.59
CA VAL A 14 -13.77 14.75 0.82
C VAL A 14 -13.18 16.09 1.23
N LEU A 15 -12.26 16.63 0.42
CA LEU A 15 -11.59 17.90 0.69
C LEU A 15 -12.53 19.11 0.61
N ALA A 16 -13.56 19.05 -0.24
CA ALA A 16 -14.58 20.08 -0.34
C ALA A 16 -15.67 19.97 0.74
N HIS A 17 -15.66 18.93 1.58
CA HIS A 17 -16.67 18.77 2.62
C HIS A 17 -16.45 19.80 3.75
N PRO A 18 -17.41 20.72 4.01
CA PRO A 18 -17.17 21.90 4.84
C PRO A 18 -16.96 21.58 6.32
N THR A 19 -17.55 20.49 6.82
CA THR A 19 -17.48 20.11 8.24
C THR A 19 -17.11 18.64 8.38
N PRO A 20 -15.84 18.27 8.11
CA PRO A 20 -15.39 16.90 8.23
C PRO A 20 -15.54 16.41 9.68
N SER A 21 -15.99 15.18 9.84
CA SER A 21 -16.05 14.52 11.13
C SER A 21 -14.66 14.50 11.80
N LYS A 22 -14.61 14.35 13.12
CA LYS A 22 -13.33 14.24 13.85
C LYS A 22 -12.44 13.13 13.30
N TRP A 23 -13.04 12.04 12.80
CA TRP A 23 -12.29 10.95 12.16
C TRP A 23 -11.71 11.39 10.81
N LEU A 24 -12.52 12.03 9.96
CA LEU A 24 -12.09 12.48 8.64
C LEU A 24 -11.02 13.58 8.71
N GLN A 25 -11.08 14.45 9.72
CA GLN A 25 -10.05 15.45 10.00
C GLN A 25 -8.65 14.84 10.16
N LYS A 26 -8.54 13.65 10.77
CA LYS A 26 -7.26 12.94 10.94
C LYS A 26 -6.66 12.46 9.62
N ARG A 27 -7.47 12.37 8.55
CA ARG A 27 -7.13 11.73 7.27
C ARG A 27 -7.05 12.72 6.11
N LEU A 28 -7.21 14.02 6.35
CA LEU A 28 -7.21 15.03 5.29
C LEU A 28 -5.89 15.05 4.49
N TYR A 29 -4.76 14.78 5.14
CA TYR A 29 -3.45 14.68 4.47
C TYR A 29 -3.39 13.52 3.48
N ASP A 30 -3.97 12.36 3.83
CA ASP A 30 -4.10 11.22 2.91
C ASP A 30 -4.84 11.62 1.64
N TYR A 31 -5.97 12.34 1.76
CA TYR A 31 -6.75 12.77 0.60
C TYR A 31 -6.05 13.85 -0.24
N ARG A 32 -5.24 14.71 0.39
CA ARG A 32 -4.37 15.64 -0.36
C ARG A 32 -3.31 14.86 -1.14
N PHE A 33 -2.70 13.86 -0.53
CA PHE A 33 -1.75 12.98 -1.21
C PHE A 33 -2.43 12.22 -2.36
N PHE A 34 -3.62 11.63 -2.14
CA PHE A 34 -4.34 10.90 -3.18
C PHE A 34 -4.75 11.78 -4.36
N LEU A 35 -5.12 13.04 -4.10
CA LEU A 35 -5.40 14.02 -5.15
C LEU A 35 -4.13 14.30 -5.96
N ALA A 36 -3.04 14.68 -5.30
CA ALA A 36 -1.76 14.95 -5.95
C ALA A 36 -1.23 13.73 -6.74
N PHE A 37 -1.36 12.53 -6.17
CA PHE A 37 -1.01 11.27 -6.82
C PHE A 37 -1.85 11.01 -8.07
N ALA A 38 -3.16 11.24 -8.01
CA ALA A 38 -4.03 11.11 -9.17
C ALA A 38 -3.73 12.16 -10.25
N GLU A 39 -3.22 13.32 -9.86
CA GLU A 39 -2.77 14.40 -10.74
C GLU A 39 -1.32 14.23 -11.22
N GLN A 40 -0.62 13.20 -10.73
CA GLN A 40 0.79 12.91 -11.04
C GLN A 40 1.72 14.08 -10.64
N ASP A 41 1.37 14.83 -9.59
CA ASP A 41 2.13 15.99 -9.10
C ASP A 41 3.00 15.59 -7.90
N ALA A 42 4.30 15.39 -8.15
CA ALA A 42 5.25 14.95 -7.13
C ALA A 42 5.47 15.99 -6.03
N GLU A 43 5.46 17.29 -6.36
CA GLU A 43 5.66 18.37 -5.39
C GLU A 43 4.45 18.47 -4.45
N ALA A 44 3.23 18.37 -5.01
CA ALA A 44 2.02 18.33 -4.21
C ALA A 44 1.92 17.04 -3.37
N MET A 45 2.40 15.90 -3.88
CA MET A 45 2.50 14.66 -3.09
C MET A 45 3.41 14.86 -1.88
N LYS A 46 4.60 15.43 -2.09
CA LYS A 46 5.55 15.73 -1.01
C LYS A 46 4.95 16.71 0.00
N ALA A 47 4.36 17.81 -0.47
CA ALA A 47 3.73 18.81 0.38
C ALA A 47 2.56 18.25 1.21
N ALA A 48 1.83 17.27 0.69
CA ALA A 48 0.75 16.60 1.43
C ALA A 48 1.28 15.75 2.60
N LEU A 49 2.49 15.19 2.47
CA LEU A 49 3.12 14.35 3.50
C LEU A 49 3.85 15.18 4.57
N GLU A 50 4.32 16.39 4.25
CA GLU A 50 5.09 17.25 5.15
C GLU A 50 4.50 17.38 6.57
N PRO A 51 3.18 17.59 6.74
CA PRO A 51 2.59 17.74 8.07
C PRO A 51 2.65 16.45 8.92
N LEU A 52 2.86 15.29 8.31
CA LEU A 52 2.96 14.01 9.00
C LEU A 52 4.32 13.80 9.67
N PHE A 53 5.32 14.66 9.43
CA PHE A 53 6.57 14.67 10.19
C PHE A 53 6.42 15.37 11.56
N ASP A 54 5.39 16.20 11.74
CA ASP A 54 5.07 16.76 13.05
C ASP A 54 4.50 15.68 13.98
N LYS A 55 5.10 15.50 15.16
CA LYS A 55 4.74 14.47 16.13
C LYS A 55 3.25 14.45 16.50
N LYS A 56 2.61 15.61 16.67
CA LYS A 56 1.19 15.66 17.05
C LYS A 56 0.32 15.15 15.92
N THR A 57 0.62 15.58 14.70
CA THR A 57 -0.11 15.20 13.49
C THR A 57 0.15 13.75 13.12
N ALA A 58 1.40 13.29 13.22
CA ALA A 58 1.81 11.91 12.99
C ALA A 58 1.00 10.94 13.87
N ARG A 59 0.97 11.19 15.18
CA ARG A 59 0.22 10.38 16.16
C ARG A 59 -1.28 10.39 15.89
N MET A 60 -1.81 11.53 15.46
CA MET A 60 -3.23 11.64 15.11
C MET A 60 -3.57 10.80 13.87
N ALA A 61 -2.72 10.82 12.84
CA ALA A 61 -2.88 10.04 11.63
C ALA A 61 -2.69 8.53 11.87
N ALA A 62 -1.74 8.16 12.74
CA ALA A 62 -1.46 6.78 13.13
C ALA A 62 -2.49 6.17 14.09
N LYS A 63 -3.26 7.00 14.80
CA LYS A 63 -4.24 6.56 15.80
C LYS A 63 -5.26 5.60 15.18
N GLU A 64 -5.48 4.46 15.85
CA GLU A 64 -6.39 3.37 15.43
C GLU A 64 -5.94 2.60 14.17
N THR A 65 -4.86 3.03 13.50
CA THR A 65 -4.25 2.28 12.39
C THR A 65 -3.03 1.49 12.82
N LEU A 66 -2.36 1.91 13.90
CA LEU A 66 -1.11 1.32 14.38
C LEU A 66 -1.12 1.27 15.91
N SER A 67 -0.74 0.13 16.45
CA SER A 67 -0.58 -0.08 17.89
C SER A 67 0.91 -0.04 18.22
N TYR A 68 1.38 1.03 18.87
CA TYR A 68 2.71 1.12 19.51
C TYR A 68 3.95 1.14 18.60
N PHE A 69 3.87 1.66 17.36
CA PHE A 69 5.04 1.82 16.48
C PHE A 69 5.24 3.26 15.95
N ASP A 70 4.39 4.20 16.37
CA ASP A 70 4.35 5.60 15.94
C ASP A 70 5.56 6.44 16.38
N PHE A 71 6.43 5.89 17.23
CA PHE A 71 7.70 6.51 17.63
C PHE A 71 8.91 6.06 16.78
N TYR A 72 8.77 4.97 16.01
CA TYR A 72 9.86 4.35 15.28
C TYR A 72 9.72 4.54 13.77
N LEU A 73 8.51 4.38 13.25
CA LEU A 73 8.18 4.63 11.85
C LEU A 73 6.88 5.43 11.78
N GLN A 74 6.73 6.20 10.71
CA GLN A 74 5.46 6.80 10.31
C GLN A 74 4.95 6.08 9.06
N PRO A 75 4.17 4.99 9.21
CA PRO A 75 3.80 4.11 8.10
C PRO A 75 2.98 4.81 7.02
N GLN A 76 2.22 5.85 7.34
CA GLN A 76 1.53 6.66 6.33
C GLN A 76 2.53 7.26 5.33
N ILE A 77 3.59 7.91 5.83
CA ILE A 77 4.63 8.50 4.97
C ILE A 77 5.33 7.40 4.17
N VAL A 78 5.78 6.33 4.84
CA VAL A 78 6.49 5.22 4.17
C VAL A 78 5.62 4.57 3.10
N THR A 79 4.35 4.28 3.41
CA THR A 79 3.43 3.62 2.46
C THR A 79 3.14 4.50 1.26
N TYR A 80 2.83 5.79 1.48
CA TYR A 80 2.48 6.70 0.40
C TYR A 80 3.68 7.05 -0.46
N ALA A 81 4.84 7.31 0.14
CA ALA A 81 6.07 7.52 -0.61
C ALA A 81 6.50 6.25 -1.38
N LYS A 82 6.31 5.04 -0.81
CA LYS A 82 6.56 3.78 -1.52
C LYS A 82 5.63 3.60 -2.72
N ILE A 83 4.33 3.90 -2.57
CA ILE A 83 3.38 3.89 -3.69
C ILE A 83 3.82 4.90 -4.76
N ALA A 84 4.23 6.11 -4.38
CA ALA A 84 4.76 7.08 -5.32
C ALA A 84 5.99 6.53 -6.07
N SER A 85 6.93 5.91 -5.34
CA SER A 85 8.14 5.30 -5.91
C SER A 85 7.83 4.14 -6.87
N MET A 86 6.88 3.26 -6.53
CA MET A 86 6.39 2.20 -7.42
C MET A 86 5.80 2.73 -8.73
N HIS A 87 5.37 4.00 -8.74
CA HIS A 87 4.84 4.69 -9.91
C HIS A 87 5.85 5.67 -10.56
N GLY A 88 7.13 5.59 -10.18
CA GLY A 88 8.21 6.37 -10.80
C GLY A 88 8.46 7.75 -10.19
N PHE A 89 7.85 8.08 -9.05
CA PHE A 89 8.08 9.35 -8.36
C PHE A 89 9.08 9.18 -7.20
N ASP A 90 10.20 9.92 -7.24
CA ASP A 90 11.07 10.10 -6.08
C ASP A 90 10.68 11.39 -5.36
N LEU A 91 10.14 11.28 -4.14
CA LEU A 91 9.73 12.43 -3.33
C LEU A 91 10.92 13.05 -2.54
N GLY A 92 12.11 12.45 -2.62
CA GLY A 92 13.31 12.92 -1.93
C GLY A 92 13.20 12.85 -0.40
N ILE A 93 12.44 11.88 0.13
CA ILE A 93 12.25 11.69 1.56
C ILE A 93 13.33 10.74 2.08
N ASP A 94 14.08 11.21 3.08
CA ASP A 94 14.97 10.42 3.90
C ASP A 94 14.96 10.98 5.33
N HIS A 95 14.33 10.25 6.25
CA HIS A 95 14.09 10.72 7.61
C HIS A 95 14.10 9.55 8.59
N GLU A 96 14.47 9.78 9.86
CA GLU A 96 14.51 8.73 10.91
C GLU A 96 13.24 7.87 11.01
N ILE A 97 12.04 8.46 10.86
CA ILE A 97 10.75 7.76 10.91
C ILE A 97 10.22 7.39 9.52
N ALA A 98 10.91 7.76 8.45
CA ALA A 98 10.60 7.38 7.07
C ALA A 98 11.89 7.25 6.24
N PRO A 99 12.71 6.22 6.51
CA PRO A 99 14.01 6.06 5.85
C PRO A 99 13.87 5.81 4.36
N ARG A 100 14.82 6.35 3.57
CA ARG A 100 14.83 6.19 2.10
C ARG A 100 14.78 4.71 1.67
N ASP A 101 15.52 3.85 2.35
CA ASP A 101 15.62 2.42 2.01
C ASP A 101 14.29 1.66 2.09
N LEU A 102 13.35 2.12 2.94
CA LEU A 102 12.00 1.54 3.01
C LEU A 102 11.08 2.09 1.91
N ILE A 103 11.37 3.28 1.39
CA ILE A 103 10.56 4.02 0.41
C ILE A 103 10.94 3.65 -1.01
N VAL A 104 12.23 3.53 -1.33
CA VAL A 104 12.69 3.27 -2.70
C VAL A 104 12.16 1.92 -3.18
N TYR A 105 11.42 1.91 -4.29
CA TYR A 105 10.99 0.69 -4.94
C TYR A 105 12.10 0.17 -5.85
N ASP A 106 12.85 -0.79 -5.32
CA ASP A 106 13.92 -1.50 -6.01
C ASP A 106 13.75 -3.01 -5.76
N PRO A 107 12.79 -3.66 -6.45
CA PRO A 107 12.60 -5.11 -6.32
C PRO A 107 13.81 -5.85 -6.89
N LEU A 108 14.10 -7.02 -6.33
CA LEU A 108 15.14 -7.89 -6.89
C LEU A 108 14.76 -8.32 -8.32
N PRO A 109 15.74 -8.68 -9.16
CA PRO A 109 15.48 -9.40 -10.39
C PRO A 109 14.64 -10.66 -10.13
N ALA A 110 13.79 -11.02 -11.09
CA ALA A 110 12.85 -12.14 -10.94
C ALA A 110 13.55 -13.48 -10.62
N ASP A 111 14.75 -13.68 -11.16
CA ASP A 111 15.61 -14.85 -11.00
C ASP A 111 16.37 -14.88 -9.66
N GLU A 112 16.42 -13.76 -8.93
CA GLU A 112 17.02 -13.67 -7.60
C GLU A 112 16.03 -13.97 -6.47
N TYR A 113 14.72 -13.93 -6.74
CA TYR A 113 13.72 -14.38 -5.77
C TYR A 113 13.80 -15.89 -5.57
N GLN A 114 14.28 -16.32 -4.40
CA GLN A 114 14.39 -17.72 -4.05
C GLN A 114 13.23 -18.20 -3.19
N ASP A 115 12.56 -19.25 -3.63
CA ASP A 115 11.65 -20.03 -2.78
C ASP A 115 12.45 -20.88 -1.79
N ILE A 116 12.86 -20.25 -0.69
CA ILE A 116 13.71 -20.85 0.35
C ILE A 116 13.03 -22.02 1.08
N PHE A 117 11.72 -22.16 0.97
CA PHE A 117 10.97 -23.25 1.59
C PHE A 117 10.47 -24.24 0.54
N ASP A 118 10.77 -25.53 0.72
CA ASP A 118 10.40 -26.57 -0.26
C ASP A 118 8.89 -26.66 -0.50
N PHE A 119 8.05 -26.39 0.51
CA PHE A 119 6.60 -26.38 0.35
C PHE A 119 6.11 -25.21 -0.52
N MET A 120 6.85 -24.10 -0.59
CA MET A 120 6.50 -22.93 -1.40
C MET A 120 6.78 -23.17 -2.89
N LYS A 121 7.72 -24.06 -3.24
CA LYS A 121 8.05 -24.39 -4.65
C LYS A 121 6.89 -25.00 -5.43
N GLN A 122 5.90 -25.57 -4.73
CA GLN A 122 4.68 -26.10 -5.33
C GLN A 122 3.63 -25.00 -5.56
N TYR A 123 3.82 -23.84 -4.94
CA TYR A 123 2.91 -22.72 -4.98
C TYR A 123 3.33 -21.77 -6.11
N ASP A 124 2.48 -21.63 -7.12
CA ASP A 124 2.69 -20.67 -8.19
C ASP A 124 1.69 -19.52 -8.04
N LEU A 125 2.21 -18.35 -7.62
CA LEU A 125 1.42 -17.14 -7.41
C LEU A 125 0.84 -16.57 -8.72
N SER A 126 1.27 -17.07 -9.88
CA SER A 126 0.71 -16.70 -11.18
C SER A 126 -0.56 -17.49 -11.55
N TYR A 127 -0.94 -18.49 -10.75
CA TYR A 127 -2.19 -19.22 -10.97
C TYR A 127 -3.41 -18.28 -10.90
N PRO A 128 -4.40 -18.46 -11.79
CA PRO A 128 -5.68 -17.78 -11.68
C PRO A 128 -6.31 -17.97 -10.30
N TYR A 129 -7.02 -16.95 -9.79
CA TYR A 129 -7.68 -16.97 -8.48
C TYR A 129 -8.52 -18.24 -8.21
N GLU A 130 -9.06 -18.85 -9.27
CA GLU A 130 -9.80 -20.12 -9.23
C GLU A 130 -9.00 -21.26 -8.58
N TYR A 131 -7.68 -21.30 -8.74
CA TYR A 131 -6.80 -22.28 -8.11
C TYR A 131 -6.53 -22.01 -6.63
N LEU A 132 -6.66 -20.76 -6.18
CA LEU A 132 -6.56 -20.44 -4.74
C LEU A 132 -7.73 -21.06 -3.96
N GLN A 133 -8.85 -21.32 -4.63
CA GLN A 133 -10.01 -21.98 -4.02
C GLN A 133 -9.71 -23.44 -3.66
N ASP A 134 -8.94 -24.16 -4.49
CA ASP A 134 -8.52 -25.54 -4.19
C ASP A 134 -7.66 -25.61 -2.92
N TRP A 135 -6.77 -24.62 -2.74
CA TRP A 135 -5.99 -24.45 -1.51
C TRP A 135 -6.86 -24.14 -0.30
N ILE A 136 -7.78 -23.18 -0.43
CA ILE A 136 -8.73 -22.83 0.64
C ILE A 136 -9.53 -24.07 1.04
N ASP A 137 -10.04 -24.83 0.08
CA ASP A 137 -10.88 -25.98 0.35
C ASP A 137 -10.10 -27.13 1.00
N TYR A 138 -8.82 -27.33 0.65
CA TYR A 138 -7.96 -28.31 1.33
C TYR A 138 -7.64 -27.90 2.78
N TYR A 139 -7.19 -26.67 3.01
CA TYR A 139 -6.83 -26.19 4.36
C TYR A 139 -8.04 -25.86 5.25
N THR A 140 -9.23 -25.72 4.66
CA THR A 140 -10.52 -25.67 5.40
C THR A 140 -11.20 -27.04 5.52
N PHE A 141 -10.49 -28.13 5.16
CA PHE A 141 -10.94 -29.52 5.29
C PHE A 141 -12.24 -29.86 4.54
N LYS A 142 -12.53 -29.16 3.43
CA LYS A 142 -13.64 -29.49 2.53
C LYS A 142 -13.25 -30.56 1.51
N THR A 143 -11.96 -30.74 1.26
CA THR A 143 -11.40 -31.82 0.46
C THR A 143 -10.19 -32.42 1.17
N ASP A 144 -10.05 -33.74 1.12
CA ASP A 144 -8.90 -34.46 1.68
C ASP A 144 -7.69 -34.51 0.72
N LYS A 145 -7.85 -33.98 -0.51
CA LYS A 145 -6.82 -33.99 -1.54
C LYS A 145 -6.68 -32.62 -2.16
N LEU A 146 -5.44 -32.14 -2.18
CA LEU A 146 -5.05 -30.95 -2.93
C LEU A 146 -4.85 -31.38 -4.39
N VAL A 147 -5.80 -31.07 -5.27
CA VAL A 147 -5.77 -31.45 -6.68
C VAL A 147 -5.19 -30.28 -7.48
N PHE A 148 -3.89 -30.27 -7.69
CA PHE A 148 -3.28 -29.30 -8.61
C PHE A 148 -3.51 -29.73 -10.06
N GLY A 149 -4.11 -28.86 -10.88
CA GLY A 149 -3.97 -28.96 -12.34
C GLY A 149 -5.14 -29.60 -13.11
N ASN A 150 -6.40 -29.29 -12.78
CA ASN A 150 -7.51 -29.60 -13.68
C ASN A 150 -7.65 -28.62 -14.86
N ALA A 151 -7.02 -27.43 -14.84
CA ALA A 151 -6.97 -26.59 -16.04
C ALA A 151 -5.72 -26.95 -16.85
N LYS A 152 -5.95 -27.39 -18.10
CA LYS A 152 -4.88 -27.52 -19.09
C LYS A 152 -4.18 -26.16 -19.22
N ARG A 153 -2.84 -26.21 -19.25
CA ARG A 153 -2.00 -25.08 -19.63
C ARG A 153 -2.35 -24.70 -21.08
N GLU A 154 -2.89 -23.51 -21.30
CA GLU A 154 -2.89 -22.87 -22.62
C GLU A 154 -1.65 -21.98 -22.75
#